data_AF-A0A957YXR6-F1
#
_entry.id   AF-A0A957YXR6-F1
#
_cell.length_a   1.000
_cell.length_b   1.000
_cell.length_c   1.000
_cell.angle_alpha   90.00
_cell.angle_beta   90.00
_cell.angle_gamma   90.00
#
_symmetry.space_group_name_H-M   'P 1'
#
loop_
_entity.id
_entity.type
_entity.pdbx_description
1 polymer ?
#
loop_
_entity_poly.entity_id
_entity_poly.type
_entity_poly.pdbx_seq_one_letter_code
_entity_poly.pdbx_strand_id
1 'polypeptide(L)'
;MSNQDRPFLMPDAEPVEMPTAAIPPVDGDAAANRTWTAPDIAMVADSPLIQSALAALQAGAAVVLDEQTLLVEERNIWQPESWLLQRCWETLADAGHGVEALAVANHLVARRPLARLQATYRLARQLPRLPALAPLIQHELQQWQYRLFHTHPT
;
A
#
# COMPACT_ATOMS: atom_id res chain seq x y z
N MET A 1 53.60 27.70 -25.94
CA MET A 1 52.37 27.70 -26.76
C MET A 1 51.20 27.66 -25.80
N SER A 2 50.51 28.79 -25.71
CA SER A 2 49.41 29.08 -24.78
C SER A 2 48.13 28.35 -25.16
N ASN A 3 47.37 27.88 -24.17
CA ASN A 3 45.98 27.42 -24.33
C ASN A 3 45.23 27.78 -23.04
N GLN A 4 44.86 29.06 -22.89
CA GLN A 4 43.51 29.59 -23.08
C GLN A 4 42.49 29.10 -22.04
N ASP A 5 42.40 29.90 -20.98
CA ASP A 5 41.20 30.16 -20.18
C ASP A 5 39.94 30.15 -21.04
N ARG A 6 39.03 29.23 -20.75
CA ARG A 6 37.62 29.35 -21.11
C ARG A 6 36.81 29.46 -19.81
N PRO A 7 36.24 30.63 -19.49
CA PRO A 7 35.30 30.74 -18.39
C PRO A 7 34.03 29.95 -18.73
N PHE A 8 33.58 29.15 -17.77
CA PHE A 8 32.35 28.37 -17.82
C PHE A 8 31.16 29.35 -17.78
N LEU A 9 30.58 29.65 -18.94
CA LEU A 9 29.31 30.39 -19.03
C LEU A 9 28.19 29.48 -18.50
N MET A 10 27.66 29.80 -17.31
CA MET A 10 26.36 29.31 -16.89
C MET A 10 25.29 29.96 -17.78
N PRO A 11 24.38 29.19 -18.40
CA PRO A 11 23.22 29.79 -19.04
C PRO A 11 22.32 30.41 -17.96
N ASP A 12 21.89 31.64 -18.20
CA ASP A 12 20.89 32.34 -17.38
C ASP A 12 19.67 31.43 -17.18
N ALA A 13 19.37 31.13 -15.92
CA ALA A 13 18.17 30.41 -15.54
C ALA A 13 16.98 31.35 -15.70
N GLU A 14 16.32 31.30 -16.84
CA GLU A 14 15.03 31.96 -17.02
C GLU A 14 14.02 31.33 -16.03
N PRO A 15 13.29 32.15 -15.24
CA PRO A 15 12.30 31.65 -14.31
C PRO A 15 11.13 31.04 -15.09
N VAL A 16 10.93 29.74 -14.94
CA VAL A 16 9.74 29.04 -15.46
C VAL A 16 8.52 29.53 -14.66
N GLU A 17 7.79 30.49 -15.23
CA GLU A 17 6.46 30.87 -14.76
C GLU A 17 5.52 29.66 -14.91
N MET A 18 5.25 28.99 -13.79
CA MET A 18 4.17 28.00 -13.75
C MET A 18 2.83 28.73 -13.76
N PRO A 19 1.85 28.32 -14.59
CA PRO A 19 0.51 28.87 -14.54
C PRO A 19 -0.14 28.47 -13.20
N THR A 20 -0.29 29.47 -12.32
CA THR A 20 -1.13 29.41 -11.13
C THR A 20 -2.58 29.23 -11.56
N ALA A 21 -3.02 27.98 -11.64
CA ALA A 21 -4.44 27.67 -11.69
C ALA A 21 -5.05 28.04 -10.33
N ALA A 22 -5.88 29.08 -10.34
CA ALA A 22 -6.67 29.50 -9.19
C ALA A 22 -7.52 28.32 -8.70
N ILE A 23 -7.22 27.83 -7.50
CA ILE A 23 -8.04 26.84 -6.80
C ILE A 23 -9.29 27.59 -6.31
N PRO A 24 -10.51 27.23 -6.76
CA PRO A 24 -11.73 27.83 -6.23
C PRO A 24 -11.90 27.46 -4.75
N PRO A 25 -12.51 28.34 -3.94
CA PRO A 25 -12.74 28.07 -2.52
C PRO A 25 -13.67 26.86 -2.38
N VAL A 26 -13.19 25.83 -1.69
CA VAL A 26 -14.01 24.70 -1.26
C VAL A 26 -14.77 25.19 -0.04
N ASP A 27 -16.03 25.57 -0.27
CA ASP A 27 -16.99 25.83 0.79
C ASP A 27 -17.07 24.59 1.68
N GLY A 28 -16.59 24.75 2.92
CA GLY A 28 -16.91 23.84 3.99
C GLY A 28 -18.35 24.09 4.41
N ASP A 29 -19.19 23.06 4.32
CA ASP A 29 -19.89 22.56 5.50
C ASP A 29 -20.70 21.29 5.22
N ALA A 30 -20.75 20.46 6.26
CA ALA A 30 -21.86 19.56 6.60
C ALA A 30 -22.27 18.44 5.61
N ALA A 31 -21.56 17.32 5.70
CA ALA A 31 -22.17 15.98 5.59
C ALA A 31 -21.34 15.00 6.43
N ALA A 32 -21.45 15.01 7.76
CA ALA A 32 -22.44 14.22 8.49
C ALA A 32 -22.60 12.80 7.90
N ASN A 33 -22.11 11.79 8.62
CA ASN A 33 -22.46 10.38 8.47
C ASN A 33 -22.46 9.82 7.02
N ARG A 34 -21.28 9.53 6.48
CA ARG A 34 -21.19 8.40 5.54
C ARG A 34 -21.20 7.13 6.35
N THR A 35 -22.40 6.73 6.75
CA THR A 35 -22.69 5.34 7.09
C THR A 35 -22.17 4.52 5.93
N TRP A 36 -21.11 3.73 6.15
CA TRP A 36 -20.66 2.72 5.22
C TRP A 36 -21.79 1.69 5.15
N THR A 37 -22.81 2.00 4.36
CA THR A 37 -23.76 0.99 3.91
C THR A 37 -22.90 0.05 3.09
N ALA A 38 -22.64 -1.13 3.65
CA ALA A 38 -22.05 -2.21 2.88
C ALA A 38 -22.83 -2.27 1.57
N PRO A 39 -22.18 -2.03 0.42
CA PRO A 39 -22.91 -2.09 -0.84
C PRO A 39 -23.50 -3.49 -0.92
N ASP A 40 -24.76 -3.57 -1.33
CA ASP A 40 -25.47 -4.83 -1.48
C ASP A 40 -24.56 -5.77 -2.30
N ILE A 41 -24.06 -6.82 -1.66
CA ILE A 41 -22.97 -7.65 -2.18
C ILE A 41 -23.38 -8.24 -3.55
N ALA A 42 -24.69 -8.40 -3.75
CA ALA A 42 -25.30 -8.80 -5.01
C ALA A 42 -25.09 -7.77 -6.14
N MET A 43 -25.19 -6.46 -5.88
CA MET A 43 -25.05 -5.42 -6.91
C MET A 43 -23.57 -5.19 -7.31
N VAL A 44 -22.65 -5.51 -6.41
CA VAL A 44 -21.20 -5.40 -6.65
C VAL A 44 -20.67 -6.61 -7.43
N ALA A 45 -21.26 -7.79 -7.25
CA ALA A 45 -20.90 -9.02 -7.96
C ALA A 45 -21.07 -8.93 -9.49
N ASP A 46 -21.98 -8.07 -9.96
CA ASP A 46 -22.25 -7.86 -11.39
C ASP A 46 -21.44 -6.72 -12.02
N SER A 47 -20.52 -6.09 -11.28
CA SER A 47 -19.65 -5.08 -11.85
C SER A 47 -18.72 -5.70 -12.89
N PRO A 48 -18.68 -5.18 -14.14
CA PRO A 48 -17.82 -5.72 -15.19
C PRO A 48 -16.34 -5.66 -14.80
N LEU A 49 -15.95 -4.69 -13.98
CA LEU A 49 -14.60 -4.59 -13.43
C LEU A 49 -14.30 -5.77 -12.50
N ILE A 50 -15.24 -6.13 -11.62
CA ILE A 50 -15.08 -7.21 -10.65
C ILE A 50 -15.07 -8.56 -11.36
N GLN A 51 -15.95 -8.76 -12.33
CA GLN A 51 -15.94 -9.97 -13.17
C GLN A 51 -14.63 -10.09 -13.95
N SER A 52 -14.10 -8.99 -14.50
CA SER A 52 -12.80 -9.01 -15.20
C SER A 52 -11.63 -9.32 -14.27
N ALA A 53 -11.63 -8.77 -13.05
CA ALA A 53 -10.59 -9.03 -12.06
C ALA A 53 -10.65 -10.49 -11.58
N LEU A 54 -11.86 -11.02 -11.37
CA LEU A 54 -12.09 -12.38 -10.94
C LEU A 54 -11.69 -13.39 -12.04
N ALA A 55 -12.02 -13.10 -13.30
CA ALA A 55 -11.58 -13.89 -14.45
C ALA A 55 -10.04 -13.89 -14.61
N ALA A 56 -9.39 -12.73 -14.44
CA ALA A 56 -7.93 -12.63 -14.51
C ALA A 56 -7.24 -13.42 -13.38
N LEU A 57 -7.80 -13.37 -12.16
CA LEU A 57 -7.30 -14.15 -11.02
C LEU A 57 -7.49 -15.66 -11.24
N GLN A 58 -8.65 -16.09 -11.73
CA GLN A 58 -8.91 -17.48 -12.05
C GLN A 58 -8.00 -18.00 -13.16
N ALA A 59 -7.75 -17.19 -14.20
CA ALA A 59 -6.82 -17.54 -15.27
C ALA A 59 -5.38 -17.70 -14.75
N GLY A 60 -4.94 -16.83 -13.84
CA GLY A 60 -3.63 -16.94 -13.19
C GLY A 60 -3.52 -18.16 -12.27
N ALA A 61 -4.59 -18.50 -11.54
CA ALA A 61 -4.64 -19.66 -10.65
C ALA A 61 -4.66 -21.01 -11.39
N ALA A 62 -5.08 -21.02 -12.66
CA ALA A 62 -5.15 -22.23 -13.50
C ALA A 62 -3.82 -22.59 -14.17
N VAL A 63 -2.78 -21.78 -14.01
CA VAL A 63 -1.45 -22.05 -14.59
C VAL A 63 -0.80 -23.22 -13.86
N VAL A 64 -0.59 -24.33 -14.56
CA VAL A 64 0.16 -25.50 -14.07
C VAL A 64 1.64 -25.25 -14.32
N LEU A 65 2.42 -25.09 -13.25
CA LEU A 65 3.86 -24.87 -13.32
C LEU A 65 4.60 -26.20 -13.46
N ASP A 66 5.56 -26.24 -14.39
CA ASP A 66 6.48 -27.37 -14.59
C ASP A 66 7.59 -27.37 -13.51
N GLU A 67 8.07 -28.56 -13.12
CA GLU A 67 9.10 -28.77 -12.09
C GLU A 67 10.42 -28.05 -12.40
N GLN A 68 10.78 -27.93 -13.69
CA GLN A 68 11.96 -27.16 -14.10
C GLN A 68 11.77 -25.64 -13.99
N THR A 69 10.53 -25.16 -14.08
CA THR A 69 10.18 -23.74 -13.89
C THR A 69 10.17 -23.41 -12.39
N LEU A 70 9.66 -24.32 -11.55
CA LEU A 70 9.65 -24.20 -10.09
C LEU A 70 11.06 -24.00 -9.50
N LEU A 71 12.07 -24.73 -9.98
CA LEU A 71 13.45 -24.65 -9.47
C LEU A 71 14.22 -23.37 -9.89
N VAL A 72 13.83 -22.73 -11.01
CA VAL A 72 14.42 -21.46 -11.45
C VAL A 72 13.70 -20.27 -10.80
N GLU A 73 12.41 -20.39 -10.50
CA GLU A 73 11.62 -19.36 -9.82
C GLU A 73 11.87 -19.26 -8.31
N GLU A 74 12.38 -20.32 -7.69
CA GLU A 74 12.67 -20.42 -6.24
C GLU A 74 13.58 -19.31 -5.70
N ARG A 75 14.31 -18.58 -6.56
CA ARG A 75 15.25 -17.55 -6.10
C ARG A 75 14.86 -16.10 -6.38
N ASN A 76 13.82 -15.78 -7.15
CA ASN A 76 13.44 -14.35 -7.32
C ASN A 76 12.10 -14.02 -7.99
N ILE A 77 11.25 -14.97 -8.37
CA ILE A 77 9.95 -14.57 -8.93
C ILE A 77 8.98 -14.36 -7.77
N TRP A 78 8.70 -13.09 -7.49
CA TRP A 78 7.60 -12.68 -6.65
C TRP A 78 6.37 -13.48 -7.06
N GLN A 79 5.94 -14.42 -6.22
CA GLN A 79 4.65 -15.08 -6.43
C GLN A 79 3.62 -13.96 -6.64
N PRO A 80 2.88 -13.96 -7.76
CA PRO A 80 2.01 -12.84 -8.12
C PRO A 80 1.03 -12.49 -6.99
N GLU A 81 0.60 -13.52 -6.25
CA GLU A 81 -0.20 -13.39 -5.03
C GLU A 81 0.48 -12.56 -3.93
N SER A 82 1.80 -12.73 -3.71
CA SER A 82 2.55 -11.96 -2.71
C SER A 82 2.63 -10.48 -3.06
N TRP A 83 2.72 -10.14 -4.35
CA TRP A 83 2.66 -8.75 -4.80
C TRP A 83 1.26 -8.17 -4.67
N LEU A 84 0.23 -8.90 -5.09
CA LEU A 84 -1.16 -8.46 -4.99
C LEU A 84 -1.61 -8.25 -3.56
N LEU A 85 -1.33 -9.21 -2.67
CA LEU A 85 -1.62 -9.08 -1.23
C LEU A 85 -0.85 -7.91 -0.63
N GLN A 86 0.40 -7.67 -1.07
CA GLN A 86 1.13 -6.50 -0.62
C GLN A 86 0.42 -5.21 -1.02
N ARG A 87 0.09 -5.07 -2.31
CA ARG A 87 -0.60 -3.88 -2.81
C ARG A 87 -1.95 -3.68 -2.13
N CYS A 88 -2.65 -4.76 -1.83
CA CYS A 88 -3.92 -4.73 -1.13
C CYS A 88 -3.79 -4.12 0.27
N TRP A 89 -2.91 -4.66 1.13
CA TRP A 89 -2.78 -4.10 2.48
C TRP A 89 -2.17 -2.69 2.48
N GLU A 90 -1.27 -2.36 1.53
CA GLU A 90 -0.73 -1.01 1.38
C GLU A 90 -1.85 -0.01 1.09
N THR A 91 -2.72 -0.33 0.13
CA THR A 91 -3.84 0.53 -0.29
C THR A 91 -4.85 0.70 0.83
N LEU A 92 -5.16 -0.38 1.56
CA LEU A 92 -6.05 -0.33 2.73
C LEU A 92 -5.46 0.54 3.84
N ALA A 93 -4.16 0.41 4.12
CA ALA A 93 -3.49 1.22 5.14
C ALA A 93 -3.44 2.70 4.75
N ASP A 94 -3.16 3.00 3.48
CA ASP A 94 -3.13 4.37 2.96
C ASP A 94 -4.53 5.01 2.96
N ALA A 95 -5.60 4.22 2.84
CA ALA A 95 -6.99 4.65 2.97
C ALA A 95 -7.50 4.72 4.43
N GLY A 96 -6.74 4.23 5.41
CA GLY A 96 -7.11 4.24 6.82
C GLY A 96 -7.94 3.04 7.31
N HIS A 97 -8.07 1.99 6.49
CA HIS A 97 -8.73 0.73 6.85
C HIS A 97 -7.83 -0.15 7.73
N GLY A 98 -7.69 0.24 8.99
CA GLY A 98 -6.70 -0.34 9.90
C GLY A 98 -6.86 -1.84 10.15
N VAL A 99 -8.07 -2.31 10.44
CA VAL A 99 -8.34 -3.72 10.78
C VAL A 99 -8.10 -4.61 9.56
N GLU A 100 -8.62 -4.20 8.41
CA GLU A 100 -8.53 -4.92 7.15
C GLU A 100 -7.08 -4.96 6.64
N ALA A 101 -6.36 -3.83 6.71
CA ALA A 101 -4.95 -3.78 6.33
C ALA A 101 -4.10 -4.74 7.17
N LEU A 102 -4.31 -4.78 8.48
CA LEU A 102 -3.58 -5.70 9.36
C LEU A 102 -3.96 -7.16 9.12
N ALA A 103 -5.24 -7.45 8.84
CA ALA A 103 -5.69 -8.80 8.50
C ALA A 103 -5.02 -9.31 7.22
N VAL A 104 -5.00 -8.51 6.15
CA VAL A 104 -4.34 -8.86 4.88
C VAL A 104 -2.83 -8.99 5.08
N ALA A 105 -2.20 -8.08 5.82
CA ALA A 105 -0.77 -8.16 6.12
C ALA A 105 -0.41 -9.42 6.94
N ASN A 106 -1.32 -9.93 7.77
CA ASN A 106 -1.10 -11.15 8.55
C ASN A 106 -0.95 -12.40 7.66
N HIS A 107 -1.66 -12.46 6.52
CA HIS A 107 -1.52 -13.56 5.56
C HIS A 107 -0.13 -13.62 4.92
N LEU A 108 0.60 -12.50 4.91
CA LEU A 108 1.95 -12.43 4.36
C LEU A 108 3.04 -12.77 5.39
N VAL A 109 2.74 -12.93 6.68
CA VAL A 109 3.75 -13.06 7.75
C VAL A 109 4.72 -14.22 7.52
N ALA A 110 4.23 -15.36 7.00
CA ALA A 110 5.08 -16.53 6.72
C ALA A 110 6.19 -16.24 5.70
N ARG A 111 5.92 -15.38 4.72
CA ARG A 111 6.87 -15.01 3.66
C ARG A 111 7.54 -13.65 3.93
N ARG A 112 6.89 -12.80 4.72
CA ARG A 112 7.22 -11.40 5.00
C ARG A 112 6.88 -11.08 6.45
N PRO A 113 7.76 -11.45 7.39
CA PRO A 113 7.48 -11.28 8.82
C PRO A 113 7.25 -9.82 9.21
N LEU A 114 7.78 -8.88 8.42
CA LEU A 114 7.65 -7.44 8.67
C LEU A 114 6.40 -6.79 8.06
N ALA A 115 5.61 -7.51 7.24
CA ALA A 115 4.47 -6.92 6.53
C ALA A 115 3.48 -6.23 7.48
N ARG A 116 3.18 -6.89 8.60
CA ARG A 116 2.25 -6.36 9.61
C ARG A 116 2.80 -5.13 10.34
N LEU A 117 4.11 -5.10 10.63
CA LEU A 117 4.76 -3.90 11.21
C LEU A 117 4.78 -2.72 10.22
N GLN A 118 5.02 -3.00 8.93
CA GLN A 118 4.96 -1.98 7.88
C GLN A 118 3.55 -1.42 7.70
N ALA A 119 2.52 -2.26 7.79
CA ALA A 119 1.13 -1.83 7.80
C ALA A 119 0.84 -0.90 8.99
N THR A 120 1.27 -1.28 10.21
CA THR A 120 1.13 -0.44 11.41
C THR A 120 1.82 0.93 11.24
N TYR A 121 3.02 0.96 10.66
CA TYR A 121 3.73 2.22 10.37
C TYR A 121 2.95 3.11 9.38
N ARG A 122 2.40 2.55 8.31
CA ARG A 122 1.58 3.31 7.34
C ARG A 122 0.31 3.85 7.99
N LEU A 123 -0.37 3.05 8.80
CA LEU A 123 -1.53 3.50 9.58
C LEU A 123 -1.15 4.62 10.56
N ALA A 124 0.05 4.56 11.16
CA ALA A 124 0.54 5.61 12.05
C ALA A 124 0.66 6.96 11.34
N ARG A 125 0.99 6.97 10.05
CA ARG A 125 1.03 8.20 9.24
C ARG A 125 -0.36 8.79 8.99
N GLN A 126 -1.44 8.00 9.13
CA GLN A 126 -2.81 8.47 8.97
C GLN A 126 -3.40 9.07 10.25
N LEU A 127 -2.73 8.97 11.40
CA LEU A 127 -3.23 9.49 12.69
C LEU A 127 -3.65 10.96 12.68
N PRO A 128 -2.91 11.89 12.03
CA PRO A 128 -3.33 13.29 11.97
C PRO A 128 -4.70 13.49 11.30
N ARG A 129 -5.08 12.58 10.38
CA ARG A 129 -6.36 12.60 9.67
C ARG A 129 -7.42 11.74 10.35
N LEU A 130 -7.01 10.62 10.95
CA LEU A 130 -7.89 9.59 11.51
C LEU A 130 -7.41 9.19 12.92
N PRO A 131 -7.70 10.01 13.96
CA PRO A 131 -7.25 9.75 15.32
C PRO A 131 -7.87 8.48 15.93
N ALA A 132 -9.01 8.03 15.40
CA ALA A 132 -9.68 6.79 15.82
C ALA A 132 -8.81 5.52 15.64
N LEU A 133 -7.74 5.59 14.84
CA LEU A 133 -6.79 4.48 14.64
C LEU A 133 -5.79 4.31 15.78
N ALA A 134 -5.62 5.32 16.65
CA ALA A 134 -4.66 5.30 17.75
C ALA A 134 -4.74 4.04 18.66
N PRO A 135 -5.92 3.62 19.18
CA PRO A 135 -6.00 2.43 20.04
C PRO A 135 -5.60 1.14 19.31
N LEU A 136 -5.92 1.02 18.03
CA LEU A 136 -5.56 -0.13 17.21
C LEU A 136 -4.05 -0.22 17.00
N ILE A 137 -3.40 0.90 16.70
CA ILE A 137 -1.95 0.96 16.54
C ILE A 137 -1.24 0.69 17.87
N GLN A 138 -1.72 1.27 18.96
CA GLN A 138 -1.17 1.03 20.30
C GLN A 138 -1.23 -0.45 20.66
N HIS A 139 -2.37 -1.11 20.42
CA HIS A 139 -2.53 -2.54 20.65
C HIS A 139 -1.52 -3.35 19.82
N GLU A 140 -1.38 -3.08 18.53
CA GLU A 140 -0.40 -3.79 17.69
C GLU A 140 1.04 -3.58 18.17
N LEU A 141 1.43 -2.36 18.53
CA LEU A 141 2.78 -2.08 19.04
C LEU A 141 3.04 -2.79 20.37
N GLN A 142 2.06 -2.88 21.26
CA GLN A 142 2.15 -3.65 22.50
C GLN A 142 2.34 -5.14 22.22
N GLN A 143 1.62 -5.71 21.24
CA GLN A 143 1.81 -7.10 20.84
C GLN A 143 3.23 -7.35 20.30
N TRP A 144 3.75 -6.43 19.49
CA TRP A 144 5.12 -6.52 18.97
C TRP A 144 6.17 -6.39 20.06
N GLN A 145 5.99 -5.46 21.01
CA GLN A 145 6.85 -5.32 22.17
C GLN A 145 6.86 -6.62 22.99
N TYR A 146 5.69 -7.21 23.23
CA TYR A 146 5.60 -8.48 23.94
C TYR A 146 6.36 -9.58 23.21
N ARG A 147 6.13 -9.75 21.90
CA ARG A 147 6.84 -10.74 21.08
C ARG A 147 8.36 -10.53 21.14
N LEU A 148 8.84 -9.35 20.77
CA LEU A 148 10.27 -9.08 20.65
C LEU A 148 11.05 -9.25 21.97
N PHE A 149 10.42 -8.92 23.11
CA PHE A 149 11.12 -8.92 24.39
C PHE A 149 10.76 -10.10 25.32
N HIS A 150 9.70 -10.86 25.02
CA HIS A 150 9.19 -11.92 25.91
C HIS A 150 9.04 -13.29 25.24
N THR A 151 9.19 -13.42 23.91
CA THR A 151 9.31 -14.76 23.31
C THR A 151 10.75 -15.24 23.46
N HIS A 152 11.00 -16.06 24.50
CA HIS A 152 12.17 -16.91 24.56
C HIS A 152 12.04 -18.03 23.50
N PRO A 153 13.07 -18.30 22.68
CA PRO A 153 13.06 -19.46 21.82
C PRO A 153 13.18 -20.72 22.68
N THR A 154 12.18 -21.60 22.59
CA THR A 154 12.30 -23.03 22.92
C THR A 154 12.58 -23.81 21.65
#